data_AF-A0A151R484-F1
#
_entry.id   AF-A0A151R484-F1
#
_cell.length_a   1.000
_cell.length_b   1.000
_cell.length_c   1.000
_cell.angle_alpha   90.00
_cell.angle_beta   90.00
_cell.angle_gamma   90.00
#
_symmetry.space_group_name_H-M   'P 1'
#
loop_
_entity.id
_entity.type
_entity.pdbx_description
1 polymer ?
#
loop_
_entity_poly.entity_id
_entity_poly.type
_entity_poly.pdbx_seq_one_letter_code
_entity_poly.pdbx_strand_id
1 'polypeptide(L)'
;MVGAIYVKIDQGRLFEVKPHVRIPRTCSRFCGVIMELLQKSSVRAKDTNEVLLRVVEEPIMRHLPINSYIVGLYYTSEKLVDIEEYVSVWSNDLSPVFVVGTMVNGKVKGDYIHDYISVSEYPLAAKYCLGMICEALEQKWKIF
;
A
#
# COMPACT_ATOMS: atom_id res chain seq x y z
N MET A 1 -10.82 7.81 -0.15
CA MET A 1 -11.02 6.66 -1.08
C MET A 1 -9.65 6.23 -1.59
N VAL A 2 -9.31 4.94 -1.46
CA VAL A 2 -8.00 4.41 -1.88
C VAL A 2 -7.84 4.59 -3.39
N GLY A 3 -6.82 5.32 -3.84
CA GLY A 3 -6.59 5.61 -5.26
C GLY A 3 -6.01 4.42 -6.02
N ALA A 4 -5.03 3.74 -5.42
CA ALA A 4 -4.42 2.52 -5.94
C ALA A 4 -3.72 1.76 -4.82
N ILE A 5 -3.54 0.45 -4.99
CA ILE A 5 -2.69 -0.37 -4.14
C ILE A 5 -1.54 -0.89 -4.99
N TYR A 6 -0.31 -0.71 -4.52
CA TYR A 6 0.87 -1.24 -5.16
C TYR A 6 1.48 -2.33 -4.29
N VAL A 7 1.89 -3.43 -4.92
CA VAL A 7 2.51 -4.57 -4.23
C VAL A 7 3.86 -4.84 -4.89
N LYS A 8 4.91 -4.76 -4.08
CA LYS A 8 6.27 -5.12 -4.48
C LYS A 8 6.60 -6.49 -3.91
N ILE A 9 7.02 -7.42 -4.77
CA ILE A 9 7.46 -8.75 -4.36
C ILE A 9 8.99 -8.83 -4.38
N ASP A 10 9.55 -9.82 -3.67
CA ASP A 10 10.99 -9.97 -3.42
C ASP A 10 11.84 -10.07 -4.70
N GLN A 11 11.28 -10.59 -5.80
CA GLN A 11 11.93 -10.66 -7.11
C GLN A 11 11.94 -9.31 -7.87
N GLY A 12 11.68 -8.19 -7.18
CA GLY A 12 11.70 -6.84 -7.75
C GLY A 12 10.51 -6.50 -8.66
N ARG A 13 9.56 -7.43 -8.86
CA ARG A 13 8.34 -7.15 -9.62
C ARG A 13 7.39 -6.28 -8.78
N LEU A 14 6.87 -5.24 -9.40
CA LEU A 14 5.90 -4.32 -8.83
C LEU A 14 4.60 -4.48 -9.61
N PHE A 15 3.47 -4.54 -8.92
CA PHE A 15 2.17 -4.55 -9.59
C PHE A 15 1.16 -3.65 -8.90
N GLU A 16 0.30 -3.06 -9.72
CA GLU A 16 -0.84 -2.25 -9.34
C GLU A 16 -2.08 -3.14 -9.22
N VAL A 17 -2.88 -2.89 -8.17
CA VAL A 17 -4.22 -3.45 -7.96
C VAL A 17 -5.21 -2.30 -7.97
N LYS A 18 -6.21 -2.36 -8.87
CA LYS A 18 -7.25 -1.33 -8.93
C LYS A 18 -8.16 -1.39 -7.68
N PRO A 19 -8.64 -0.26 -7.14
CA PRO A 19 -9.41 -0.24 -5.88
C PRO A 19 -10.74 -1.01 -5.93
N HIS A 20 -11.38 -1.08 -7.09
CA HIS A 20 -12.67 -1.75 -7.25
C HIS A 20 -12.55 -3.27 -7.40
N VAL A 21 -11.32 -3.81 -7.43
CA VAL A 21 -11.07 -5.23 -7.65
C VAL A 21 -11.53 -6.03 -6.44
N ARG A 22 -12.35 -7.05 -6.69
CA ARG A 22 -12.72 -8.03 -5.66
C ARG A 22 -11.66 -9.12 -5.58
N ILE A 23 -10.80 -9.03 -4.58
CA ILE A 23 -9.76 -10.05 -4.33
C ILE A 23 -10.40 -11.37 -3.88
N PRO A 24 -9.99 -12.53 -4.46
CA PRO A 24 -10.49 -13.82 -4.01
C PRO A 24 -10.20 -14.07 -2.53
N ARG A 25 -11.22 -14.47 -1.77
CA ARG A 25 -11.11 -14.71 -0.31
C ARG A 25 -10.38 -16.00 0.07
N THR A 26 -10.23 -16.94 -0.86
CA THR A 26 -9.54 -18.22 -0.62
C THR A 26 -8.13 -18.19 -1.19
N CYS A 27 -7.16 -18.65 -0.41
CA CYS A 27 -5.75 -18.66 -0.80
C CYS A 27 -5.52 -19.33 -2.17
N SER A 28 -6.10 -20.51 -2.41
CA SER A 28 -5.96 -21.21 -3.69
C SER A 28 -6.42 -20.37 -4.91
N ARG A 29 -7.54 -19.63 -4.79
CA ARG A 29 -8.01 -18.77 -5.88
C ARG A 29 -7.16 -17.53 -6.03
N PHE A 30 -6.73 -16.95 -4.91
CA PHE A 30 -5.80 -15.82 -4.90
C PHE A 30 -4.49 -16.19 -5.60
N CYS A 31 -3.90 -17.34 -5.25
CA CYS A 31 -2.70 -17.86 -5.91
C CYS A 31 -2.90 -18.03 -7.42
N GLY A 32 -4.05 -18.53 -7.87
CA GLY A 32 -4.37 -18.63 -9.29
C GLY A 32 -4.35 -17.27 -10.01
N VAL A 33 -4.93 -16.23 -9.40
CA VAL A 33 -4.92 -14.86 -9.94
C VAL A 33 -3.49 -14.29 -9.98
N ILE A 34 -2.70 -14.49 -8.91
CA ILE A 34 -1.31 -14.02 -8.88
C ILE A 34 -0.45 -14.77 -9.91
N MET A 35 -0.64 -16.07 -10.10
CA MET A 35 0.05 -16.83 -11.15
C MET A 35 -0.27 -16.30 -12.54
N GLU A 36 -1.55 -16.02 -12.82
CA GLU A 36 -1.95 -15.40 -14.10
C GLU A 36 -1.30 -14.03 -14.30
N LEU A 37 -1.30 -13.19 -13.26
CA LEU A 37 -0.63 -11.89 -13.27
C LEU A 37 0.86 -12.02 -13.59
N LEU A 38 1.54 -12.99 -12.98
CA LEU A 38 2.98 -13.18 -13.18
C LEU A 38 3.32 -13.71 -14.58
N GLN A 39 2.44 -14.52 -15.18
CA GLN A 39 2.61 -15.07 -16.54
C GLN A 39 2.27 -14.06 -17.64
N LYS A 40 1.18 -13.31 -17.49
CA LYS A 40 0.64 -12.42 -18.54
C LYS A 40 0.92 -10.94 -18.29
N SER A 41 1.58 -10.60 -17.19
CA SER A 41 1.80 -9.22 -16.70
C SER A 41 0.53 -8.40 -16.45
N SER A 42 -0.65 -8.97 -16.63
CA SER A 42 -1.94 -8.34 -16.32
C SER A 42 -3.02 -9.39 -16.08
N VAL A 43 -4.01 -9.04 -15.27
CA VAL A 43 -5.25 -9.79 -15.07
C VAL A 43 -6.40 -8.90 -15.50
N ARG A 44 -7.29 -9.44 -16.33
CA ARG A 44 -8.42 -8.70 -16.90
C ARG A 44 -9.75 -9.28 -16.46
N ALA A 45 -10.77 -8.44 -16.34
CA ALA A 45 -12.14 -8.86 -16.16
C ALA A 45 -12.62 -9.64 -17.39
N LYS A 46 -13.30 -10.77 -17.19
CA LYS A 46 -13.76 -11.65 -18.29
C LYS A 46 -14.77 -10.96 -19.19
N ASP A 47 -15.66 -10.16 -18.62
CA ASP A 47 -16.79 -9.58 -19.34
C ASP A 47 -16.43 -8.24 -20.00
N THR A 48 -15.65 -7.41 -19.33
CA THR A 48 -15.34 -6.03 -19.77
C THR A 48 -13.94 -5.88 -20.40
N ASN A 49 -13.08 -6.90 -20.29
CA ASN A 49 -11.67 -6.86 -20.68
C ASN A 49 -10.85 -5.75 -19.96
N GLU A 50 -11.41 -5.15 -18.90
CA GLU A 50 -10.78 -4.14 -18.07
C GLU A 50 -9.58 -4.72 -17.32
N VAL A 51 -8.50 -3.96 -17.22
CA VAL A 51 -7.30 -4.37 -16.48
C VAL A 51 -7.52 -4.16 -14.98
N LEU A 52 -7.59 -5.27 -14.24
CA LEU A 52 -7.81 -5.28 -12.79
C LEU A 52 -6.49 -5.22 -12.02
N LEU A 53 -5.53 -6.05 -12.42
CA LEU A 53 -4.16 -6.05 -11.88
C LEU A 53 -3.18 -5.94 -13.03
N ARG A 54 -2.06 -5.25 -12.81
CA ARG A 54 -1.04 -5.04 -13.84
C ARG A 54 0.34 -4.91 -13.24
N VAL A 55 1.31 -5.61 -13.81
CA VAL A 55 2.73 -5.40 -13.52
C VAL A 55 3.13 -4.04 -14.07
N VAL A 56 3.74 -3.21 -13.21
CA VAL A 56 4.20 -1.87 -13.56
C VAL A 56 5.72 -1.79 -13.43
N GLU A 57 6.32 -0.91 -14.21
CA GLU A 57 7.78 -0.73 -14.23
C GLU A 57 8.26 0.14 -13.06
N GLU A 58 9.45 -0.14 -12.54
CA GLU A 58 10.12 0.73 -11.58
C GLU A 58 10.71 1.98 -12.28
N PRO A 59 10.89 3.11 -11.57
CA PRO A 59 10.59 3.33 -10.16
C PRO A 59 9.10 3.59 -9.89
N ILE A 60 8.59 3.12 -8.74
CA ILE A 60 7.22 3.32 -8.25
C ILE A 60 6.75 4.78 -8.35
N MET A 61 7.66 5.74 -8.16
CA MET A 61 7.39 7.18 -8.22
C MET A 61 6.70 7.64 -9.49
N ARG A 62 6.93 6.96 -10.62
CA ARG A 62 6.28 7.28 -11.91
C ARG A 62 4.78 7.03 -11.91
N HIS A 63 4.29 6.23 -10.97
CA HIS A 63 2.88 5.82 -10.88
C HIS A 63 2.15 6.47 -9.70
N LEU A 64 2.85 7.28 -8.90
CA LEU A 64 2.26 8.00 -7.78
C LEU A 64 1.79 9.39 -8.23
N PRO A 65 0.76 9.95 -7.57
CA PRO A 65 0.37 11.35 -7.75
C PRO A 65 1.54 12.33 -7.55
N ILE A 66 1.49 13.47 -8.23
CA ILE A 66 2.56 14.49 -8.16
C ILE A 66 2.76 15.00 -6.73
N ASN A 67 1.68 15.21 -5.97
CA ASN A 67 1.74 15.73 -4.59
C ASN A 67 1.80 14.60 -3.55
N SER A 68 2.53 13.53 -3.84
CA SER A 68 2.63 12.38 -2.95
C SER A 68 3.59 12.60 -1.80
N TYR A 69 3.11 12.36 -0.58
CA TYR A 69 3.95 12.29 0.62
C TYR A 69 4.05 10.84 1.08
N ILE A 70 5.27 10.30 1.05
CA ILE A 70 5.52 8.87 1.18
C ILE A 70 6.08 8.57 2.57
N VAL A 71 5.33 7.78 3.34
CA VAL A 71 5.66 7.42 4.72
C VAL A 71 5.93 5.93 4.81
N GLY A 72 7.10 5.56 5.31
CA GLY A 72 7.46 4.19 5.62
C GLY A 72 7.07 3.83 7.04
N LEU A 73 6.35 2.73 7.22
CA LEU A 73 6.12 2.17 8.56
C LEU A 73 7.25 1.21 8.92
N TYR A 74 7.88 1.46 10.07
CA TYR A 74 8.95 0.64 10.60
C TYR A 74 8.88 0.60 12.12
N TYR A 75 8.71 -0.59 12.69
CA TYR A 75 8.52 -0.78 14.14
C TYR A 75 9.67 -0.18 14.97
N THR A 76 10.91 -0.28 14.48
CA THR A 76 12.12 0.25 15.13
C THR A 76 12.45 1.67 14.68
N SER A 77 11.49 2.40 14.11
CA SER A 77 11.68 3.83 13.88
C SER A 77 11.71 4.56 15.22
N GLU A 78 12.64 5.52 15.37
CA GLU A 78 12.74 6.36 16.57
C GLU A 78 11.52 7.27 16.75
N LYS A 79 10.82 7.56 15.65
CA LYS A 79 9.64 8.43 15.62
C LYS A 79 8.38 7.63 15.89
N LEU A 80 8.06 7.41 17.16
CA LEU A 80 6.76 6.90 17.59
C LEU A 80 5.70 8.00 17.47
N VAL A 81 4.58 7.71 16.79
CA VAL A 81 3.50 8.67 16.57
C VAL A 81 2.14 8.05 16.88
N ASP A 82 1.23 8.87 17.37
CA ASP A 82 -0.20 8.62 17.18
C ASP A 82 -0.53 8.87 15.71
N ILE A 83 -1.03 7.85 15.01
CA ILE A 83 -1.27 7.94 13.57
C ILE A 83 -2.43 8.89 13.22
N GLU A 84 -3.44 9.01 14.09
CA GLU A 84 -4.58 9.91 13.87
C GLU A 84 -4.11 11.36 13.95
N GLU A 85 -3.37 11.70 15.01
CA GLU A 85 -2.77 13.03 15.17
C GLU A 85 -1.78 13.32 14.03
N TYR A 86 -0.96 12.34 13.65
CA TYR A 86 0.05 12.48 12.60
C TYR A 86 -0.55 12.82 11.24
N VAL A 87 -1.66 12.17 10.85
CA VAL A 87 -2.32 12.49 9.58
C VAL A 87 -3.20 13.72 9.67
N SER A 88 -3.70 14.09 10.87
CA SER A 88 -4.64 15.20 11.06
C SER A 88 -4.08 16.54 10.55
N VAL A 89 -2.78 16.78 10.76
CA VAL A 89 -2.09 18.04 10.41
C VAL A 89 -1.78 18.20 8.92
N TRP A 90 -1.98 17.16 8.11
CA TRP A 90 -1.71 17.23 6.67
C TRP A 90 -2.71 18.09 5.91
N SER A 91 -2.24 18.80 4.87
CA SER A 91 -3.12 19.50 3.93
C SER A 91 -4.04 18.53 3.20
N ASN A 92 -5.23 18.99 2.80
CA ASN A 92 -6.15 18.20 1.98
C ASN A 92 -5.67 18.01 0.53
N ASP A 93 -4.73 18.84 0.07
CA ASP A 93 -4.16 18.72 -1.27
C ASP A 93 -3.07 17.62 -1.37
N LEU A 94 -2.59 17.14 -0.23
CA LEU A 94 -1.55 16.13 -0.12
C LEU A 94 -2.10 14.72 -0.42
N SER A 95 -1.36 13.95 -1.21
CA SER A 95 -1.70 12.56 -1.53
C SER A 95 -0.88 11.60 -0.65
N PRO A 96 -1.44 11.08 0.45
CA PRO A 96 -0.68 10.23 1.35
C PRO A 96 -0.41 8.87 0.74
N VAL A 97 0.84 8.41 0.85
CA VAL A 97 1.27 7.09 0.40
C VAL A 97 1.97 6.40 1.56
N PHE A 98 1.41 5.28 2.02
CA PHE A 98 2.00 4.48 3.09
C PHE A 98 2.69 3.25 2.54
N VAL A 99 3.93 3.04 2.97
CA VAL A 99 4.74 1.88 2.62
C VAL A 99 4.81 0.96 3.84
N VAL A 100 4.10 -0.16 3.77
CA VAL A 100 4.03 -1.15 4.85
C VAL A 100 4.79 -2.39 4.44
N GLY A 101 5.81 -2.77 5.21
CA GLY A 101 6.53 -4.01 5.01
C GLY A 101 5.70 -5.22 5.42
N THR A 102 5.59 -6.22 4.55
CA THR A 102 4.98 -7.54 4.87
C THR A 102 6.03 -8.60 5.18
N MET A 103 7.29 -8.19 5.38
CA MET A 103 8.42 -9.07 5.68
C MET A 103 8.44 -9.43 7.16
N VAL A 104 8.90 -10.65 7.48
CA VAL A 104 9.05 -11.12 8.88
C VAL A 104 10.09 -10.28 9.62
N ASN A 105 11.19 -9.93 8.95
CA ASN A 105 12.24 -9.07 9.47
C ASN A 105 12.71 -8.13 8.37
N GLY A 106 13.06 -6.89 8.74
CA GLY A 106 13.66 -5.93 7.84
C GLY A 106 12.94 -4.58 7.82
N LYS A 107 13.59 -3.61 7.18
CA LYS A 107 13.07 -2.27 6.93
C LYS A 107 12.83 -2.12 5.45
N VAL A 108 11.66 -1.62 5.05
CA VAL A 108 11.47 -1.18 3.66
C VAL A 108 12.32 0.07 3.47
N LYS A 109 13.42 -0.05 2.73
CA LYS A 109 14.33 1.04 2.40
C LYS A 109 14.03 1.54 1.00
N GLY A 110 13.96 2.87 0.85
CA GLY A 110 13.81 3.50 -0.45
C GLY A 110 14.10 4.99 -0.32
N ASP A 111 14.93 5.52 -1.21
CA ASP A 111 15.34 6.93 -1.22
C ASP A 111 14.15 7.88 -1.48
N TYR A 112 13.02 7.33 -1.91
CA TYR A 112 11.77 8.04 -2.14
C TYR A 112 10.90 8.20 -0.88
N ILE A 113 11.27 7.60 0.25
CA ILE A 113 10.51 7.69 1.50
C ILE A 113 10.87 9.01 2.19
N HIS A 114 9.85 9.82 2.48
CA HIS A 114 10.01 11.14 3.09
C HIS A 114 10.13 11.06 4.62
N ASP A 115 9.46 10.10 5.24
CA ASP A 115 9.43 9.93 6.70
C ASP A 115 9.31 8.47 7.08
N TYR A 116 9.90 8.10 8.22
CA TYR A 116 9.75 6.79 8.83
C TYR A 116 9.10 6.92 10.20
N ILE A 117 7.96 6.27 10.38
CA ILE A 117 7.23 6.30 11.64
C ILE A 117 7.09 4.90 12.22
N SER A 118 7.01 4.84 13.55
CA SER A 118 6.42 3.72 14.27
C SER A 118 5.07 4.16 14.82
N VAL A 119 4.08 3.27 14.75
CA VAL A 119 2.70 3.51 15.24
C VAL A 119 2.41 2.71 16.50
N SER A 120 3.40 1.98 17.01
CA SER A 120 3.32 1.23 18.27
C SER A 120 4.71 0.93 18.78
N GLU A 121 4.86 0.84 20.10
CA GLU A 121 6.08 0.34 20.75
C GLU A 121 6.28 -1.17 20.52
N TYR A 122 5.24 -1.88 20.09
CA TYR A 122 5.26 -3.32 19.84
C TYR A 122 5.31 -3.63 18.34
N PRO A 123 5.93 -4.76 17.95
CA PRO A 123 5.86 -5.24 16.57
C PRO A 123 4.43 -5.63 16.21
N LEU A 124 3.90 -5.03 15.15
CA LEU A 124 2.54 -5.25 14.68
C LEU A 124 2.52 -6.01 13.36
N ALA A 125 1.51 -6.85 13.17
CA ALA A 125 1.28 -7.48 11.89
C ALA A 125 0.89 -6.42 10.83
N ALA A 126 1.37 -6.57 9.59
CA ALA A 126 1.08 -5.63 8.51
C ALA A 126 -0.42 -5.37 8.32
N LYS A 127 -1.26 -6.39 8.49
CA LYS A 127 -2.73 -6.26 8.44
C LYS A 127 -3.25 -5.25 9.47
N TYR A 128 -2.70 -5.26 10.68
CA TYR A 128 -3.12 -4.37 11.75
C TYR A 128 -2.67 -2.93 11.48
N CYS A 129 -1.42 -2.74 11.03
CA CYS A 129 -0.93 -1.43 10.58
C CYS A 129 -1.81 -0.83 9.47
N LEU A 130 -2.19 -1.65 8.47
CA LEU A 130 -3.07 -1.22 7.38
C LEU A 130 -4.46 -0.82 7.91
N GLY A 131 -4.99 -1.53 8.90
CA GLY A 131 -6.25 -1.18 9.58
C GLY A 131 -6.17 0.22 10.21
N MET A 132 -5.16 0.45 11.05
CA MET A 132 -4.96 1.75 11.70
C MET A 132 -4.77 2.91 10.70
N ILE A 133 -4.04 2.67 9.60
CA ILE A 133 -3.90 3.68 8.52
C ILE A 133 -5.27 4.03 7.92
N CYS A 134 -6.07 3.02 7.59
CA CYS A 134 -7.40 3.24 7.01
C CYS A 134 -8.30 4.00 7.99
N GLU A 135 -8.36 3.57 9.24
CA GLU A 135 -9.17 4.20 10.29
C GLU A 135 -8.77 5.67 10.49
N ALA A 136 -7.48 5.97 10.61
CA ALA A 136 -6.99 7.34 10.77
C ALA A 136 -7.34 8.25 9.58
N LEU A 137 -7.24 7.72 8.35
CA LEU A 137 -7.62 8.46 7.14
C LEU A 137 -9.14 8.64 7.02
N GLU A 138 -9.93 7.65 7.43
CA GLU A 138 -11.39 7.74 7.52
C GLU A 138 -11.82 8.85 8.49
N GLN A 139 -11.20 8.93 9.66
CA GLN A 139 -11.43 10.02 10.62
C GLN A 139 -11.04 11.38 10.05
N LYS A 140 -9.85 11.51 9.46
CA LYS A 140 -9.38 12.76 8.84
C LYS A 140 -10.35 13.27 7.78
N TRP A 141 -10.84 12.37 6.92
CA TRP A 141 -11.70 12.71 5.79
C TRP A 141 -13.20 12.62 6.10
N LYS A 142 -13.59 12.30 7.34
CA LYS A 142 -14.98 12.18 7.80
C LYS A 142 -15.79 11.19 6.94
N ILE A 143 -15.21 10.02 6.70
CA ILE A 143 -15.85 8.90 6.00
C ILE A 143 -16.37 7.92 7.05
N PHE A 144 -17.69 7.75 7.12
CA PHE A 144 -18.39 6.88 8.09
C PHE A 144 -19.29 5.87 7.38
#